data_AF-A0A8T5QIK0-F1
#
_entry.id   AF-A0A8T5QIK0-F1
#
_cell.length_a   1.000
_cell.length_b   1.000
_cell.length_c   1.000
_cell.angle_alpha   90.00
_cell.angle_beta   90.00
_cell.angle_gamma   90.00
#
_symmetry.space_group_name_H-M   'P 1'
#
loop_
_entity.id
_entity.type
_entity.pdbx_description
1 polymer ?
#
loop_
_entity_poly.entity_id
_entity_poly.type
_entity_poly.pdbx_seq_one_letter_code
_entity_poly.pdbx_strand_id
1 'polypeptide(L)'
;MGWLKRIFGGEEKEEAEEVLEATVDLMKLSGWVDEKADSEFQKIKPDIETQFRQLSEEKKKLHAELEDLREAKLHNPNITEREKQLMQGNRESYISQHKQFINMIEFSDELTCKEVTTFCRNFEELMVKLAKSTARGHLVMTEFFSNHAMLVNKSIKVMGQIVSRVKELLDDSNLSVTELDGVQKAI
;
A
#
# COMPACT_ATOMS: atom_id res chain seq x y z
N MET A 1 -0.95 51.83 63.47
CA MET A 1 -0.96 50.45 62.94
C MET A 1 -1.70 50.40 61.60
N GLY A 2 -1.20 51.09 60.56
CA GLY A 2 -1.91 51.24 59.27
C GLY A 2 -1.09 50.87 58.03
N TRP A 3 0.16 50.46 58.20
CA TRP A 3 1.06 50.12 57.09
C TRP A 3 1.03 48.62 56.73
N LEU A 4 0.76 47.75 57.72
CA LEU A 4 0.62 46.30 57.52
C LEU A 4 -0.64 45.92 56.70
N LYS A 5 -1.72 46.70 56.79
CA LYS A 5 -2.95 46.46 56.00
C LYS A 5 -2.77 46.76 54.50
N ARG A 6 -1.70 47.46 54.13
CA ARG A 6 -1.36 47.83 52.73
C ARG A 6 -0.42 46.83 52.05
N ILE A 7 0.29 46.01 52.82
CA ILE A 7 1.20 44.96 52.31
C ILE A 7 0.44 43.63 52.13
N PHE A 8 -0.57 43.37 52.95
CA PHE A 8 -1.35 42.11 52.92
C PHE A 8 -2.82 42.30 52.50
N GLY A 9 -3.24 43.53 52.21
CA GLY A 9 -4.56 43.86 51.67
C GLY A 9 -4.51 44.08 50.17
N GLY A 10 -3.80 43.20 49.45
CA GLY A 10 -3.85 43.15 48.00
C GLY A 10 -5.26 42.79 47.59
N GLU A 11 -5.95 43.73 46.97
CA GLU A 11 -7.17 43.49 46.21
C GLU A 11 -6.87 42.32 45.24
N GLU A 12 -7.49 41.16 45.49
CA GLU A 12 -7.68 40.15 44.46
C GLU A 12 -8.53 40.81 43.36
N LYS A 13 -7.86 41.49 42.43
CA LYS A 13 -8.40 41.66 41.09
C LYS A 13 -8.41 40.25 40.50
N GLU A 14 -9.55 39.58 40.65
CA GLU A 14 -9.98 38.59 39.69
C GLU A 14 -10.00 39.28 38.33
N GLU A 15 -8.86 39.25 37.63
CA GLU A 15 -8.86 39.36 36.18
C GLU A 15 -9.68 38.16 35.72
N ALA A 16 -10.97 38.41 35.46
CA ALA A 16 -11.80 37.47 34.73
C ALA A 16 -11.12 37.28 33.37
N GLU A 17 -10.30 36.24 33.29
CA GLU A 17 -9.73 35.75 32.06
C GLU A 17 -10.94 35.40 31.19
N GLU A 18 -11.27 36.28 30.25
CA GLU A 18 -12.39 36.13 29.34
C GLU A 18 -12.04 34.93 28.46
N VAL A 19 -12.46 33.74 28.90
CA VAL A 19 -12.30 32.50 28.15
C VAL A 19 -13.06 32.70 26.86
N LEU A 20 -12.35 33.07 25.80
CA LEU A 20 -12.89 33.12 24.45
C LEU A 20 -13.29 31.70 24.09
N GLU A 21 -14.57 31.37 24.31
CA GLU A 21 -15.17 30.14 23.84
C GLU A 21 -15.15 30.16 22.31
N ALA A 22 -14.09 29.62 21.72
CA ALA A 22 -13.99 29.42 20.29
C ALA A 22 -14.93 28.28 19.89
N THR A 23 -16.10 28.61 19.36
CA THR A 23 -17.02 27.63 18.78
C THR A 23 -16.47 27.20 17.42
N VAL A 24 -15.81 26.04 17.37
CA VAL A 24 -15.34 25.45 16.10
C VAL A 24 -16.48 24.66 15.48
N ASP A 25 -16.92 25.09 14.30
CA ASP A 25 -17.86 24.34 13.48
C ASP A 25 -17.14 23.11 12.89
N LEU A 26 -17.60 21.93 13.27
CA LEU A 26 -17.03 20.65 12.83
C LEU A 26 -17.02 20.51 11.30
N MET A 27 -17.99 21.09 10.58
CA MET A 27 -18.01 21.04 9.11
C MET A 27 -16.93 21.93 8.49
N LYS A 28 -16.58 23.04 9.14
CA LYS A 28 -15.46 23.89 8.69
C LYS A 28 -14.12 23.21 8.97
N LEU A 29 -14.04 22.47 10.07
CA LEU A 29 -12.85 21.68 10.40
C LEU A 29 -12.64 20.55 9.39
N SER A 30 -13.69 19.80 9.03
CA SER A 30 -13.58 18.74 8.03
C SER A 30 -13.17 19.27 6.66
N GLY A 31 -13.77 20.37 6.20
CA GLY A 31 -13.39 21.01 4.93
C GLY A 31 -11.94 21.49 4.94
N TRP A 32 -11.46 22.07 6.04
CA TRP A 32 -10.07 22.48 6.18
C TRP A 32 -9.08 21.30 6.17
N VAL A 33 -9.44 20.18 6.82
CA VAL A 33 -8.63 18.95 6.81
C VAL A 33 -8.53 18.39 5.39
N ASP A 34 -9.65 18.33 4.66
CA ASP A 34 -9.68 17.85 3.28
C ASP A 34 -8.83 18.74 2.35
N GLU A 35 -8.98 20.06 2.43
CA GLU A 35 -8.14 21.01 1.66
C GLU A 35 -6.65 20.84 1.96
N LYS A 36 -6.31 20.63 3.23
CA LYS A 36 -4.93 20.45 3.65
C LYS A 36 -4.37 19.11 3.17
N ALA A 37 -5.14 18.03 3.29
CA ALA A 37 -4.78 16.71 2.80
C ALA A 37 -4.59 16.70 1.28
N ASP A 38 -5.47 17.36 0.54
CA ASP A 38 -5.34 17.53 -0.91
C ASP A 38 -4.09 18.32 -1.27
N SER A 39 -3.81 19.42 -0.56
CA SER A 39 -2.62 20.22 -0.81
C SER A 39 -1.33 19.43 -0.59
N GLU A 40 -1.24 18.63 0.48
CA GLU A 40 -0.07 17.77 0.71
C GLU A 40 0.00 16.63 -0.31
N PHE A 41 -1.14 16.03 -0.67
CA PHE A 41 -1.19 14.97 -1.68
C PHE A 41 -0.71 15.46 -3.04
N GLN A 42 -1.08 16.67 -3.47
CA GLN A 42 -0.60 17.24 -4.74
C GLN A 42 0.93 17.39 -4.78
N LYS A 43 1.61 17.54 -3.64
CA LYS A 43 3.08 17.63 -3.61
C LYS A 43 3.75 16.30 -3.89
N ILE A 44 3.18 15.20 -3.40
CA ILE A 44 3.75 13.84 -3.57
C ILE A 44 3.16 13.07 -4.75
N LYS A 45 2.05 13.55 -5.34
CA LYS A 45 1.37 12.92 -6.46
C LYS A 45 2.31 12.58 -7.64
N PRO A 46 3.23 13.46 -8.09
CA PRO A 46 4.15 13.12 -9.19
C PRO A 46 5.07 11.93 -8.88
N ASP A 47 5.48 11.78 -7.62
CA ASP A 47 6.32 10.66 -7.17
C ASP A 47 5.50 9.36 -7.13
N ILE A 48 4.26 9.42 -6.65
CA ILE A 48 3.31 8.29 -6.67
C ILE A 48 3.03 7.86 -8.11
N GLU A 49 2.78 8.80 -9.02
CA GLU A 49 2.59 8.50 -10.45
C GLU A 49 3.82 7.83 -11.05
N THR A 50 5.03 8.22 -10.63
CA THR A 50 6.28 7.57 -11.03
C THR A 50 6.32 6.13 -10.53
N GLN A 51 5.94 5.88 -9.28
CA GLN A 51 5.86 4.52 -8.74
C GLN A 51 4.82 3.67 -9.50
N PHE A 52 3.65 4.22 -9.85
CA PHE A 52 2.63 3.49 -10.60
C PHE A 52 3.05 3.19 -12.04
N ARG A 53 3.80 4.08 -12.69
CA ARG A 53 4.45 3.77 -13.98
C ARG A 53 5.43 2.61 -13.84
N GLN A 54 6.28 2.62 -12.80
CA GLN A 54 7.22 1.52 -12.54
C GLN A 54 6.48 0.21 -12.26
N LEU A 55 5.38 0.26 -11.51
CA LEU A 55 4.54 -0.92 -11.25
C LEU A 55 3.96 -1.50 -12.55
N SER A 56 3.48 -0.64 -13.46
CA SER A 56 3.02 -1.06 -14.79
C SER A 56 4.12 -1.74 -15.62
N GLU A 57 5.35 -1.24 -15.58
CA GLU A 57 6.47 -1.88 -16.26
C GLU A 57 6.83 -3.23 -15.63
N GLU A 58 6.83 -3.32 -14.29
CA GLU A 58 7.08 -4.59 -13.61
C GLU A 58 5.96 -5.61 -13.89
N LYS A 59 4.70 -5.18 -14.06
CA LYS A 59 3.58 -6.05 -14.50
C LYS A 59 3.86 -6.65 -15.86
N LYS A 60 4.32 -5.85 -16.83
CA LYS A 60 4.70 -6.33 -18.17
C LYS A 60 5.86 -7.31 -18.11
N LYS A 61 6.87 -7.00 -17.29
CA LYS A 61 8.03 -7.87 -17.10
C LYS A 61 7.65 -9.21 -16.47
N LEU A 62 6.83 -9.22 -15.42
CA LEU A 62 6.32 -10.45 -14.84
C LEU A 62 5.51 -11.25 -15.87
N HIS A 63 4.68 -10.60 -16.67
CA HIS A 63 3.95 -11.29 -17.74
C HIS A 63 4.92 -11.99 -18.72
N ALA A 64 5.99 -11.32 -19.15
CA ALA A 64 7.01 -11.93 -20.01
C ALA A 64 7.71 -13.13 -19.35
N GLU A 65 8.11 -13.01 -18.08
CA GLU A 65 8.73 -14.10 -17.32
C GLU A 65 7.81 -15.32 -17.16
N LEU A 66 6.49 -15.11 -17.09
CA LEU A 66 5.49 -16.18 -17.06
C LEU A 66 5.35 -16.87 -18.43
N GLU A 67 5.45 -16.13 -19.54
CA GLU A 67 5.48 -16.73 -20.88
C GLU A 67 6.77 -17.54 -21.08
N ASP A 68 7.91 -17.02 -20.64
CA ASP A 68 9.18 -17.74 -20.69
C ASP A 68 9.11 -19.04 -19.85
N LEU A 69 8.57 -18.97 -18.63
CA LEU A 69 8.34 -20.16 -17.80
C LEU A 69 7.43 -21.16 -18.49
N ARG A 70 6.39 -20.72 -19.21
CA ARG A 70 5.49 -21.63 -19.94
C ARG A 70 6.23 -22.42 -21.00
N GLU A 71 7.14 -21.76 -21.73
CA GLU A 71 7.85 -22.30 -22.89
C GLU A 71 9.16 -23.02 -22.51
N ALA A 72 9.64 -22.80 -21.29
CA ALA A 72 10.88 -23.38 -20.80
C ALA A 72 10.87 -24.92 -20.83
N LYS A 73 11.97 -25.49 -21.34
CA LYS A 73 12.18 -26.93 -21.40
C LYS A 73 12.82 -27.46 -20.10
N LEU A 74 12.53 -28.71 -19.76
CA LEU A 74 13.20 -29.39 -18.65
C LEU A 74 14.69 -29.57 -18.96
N HIS A 75 15.54 -29.26 -17.99
CA HIS A 75 16.98 -29.48 -18.08
C HIS A 75 17.32 -30.97 -17.98
N ASN A 76 16.60 -31.71 -17.13
CA ASN A 76 16.69 -33.18 -17.06
C ASN A 76 15.37 -33.79 -17.56
N PRO A 77 15.32 -34.33 -18.79
CA PRO A 77 14.12 -34.97 -19.31
C PRO A 77 13.87 -36.36 -18.71
N ASN A 78 14.82 -36.90 -17.94
CA ASN A 78 14.78 -38.26 -17.42
C ASN A 78 14.02 -38.35 -16.08
N ILE A 79 12.76 -37.91 -16.10
CA ILE A 79 11.82 -37.98 -14.99
C ILE A 79 10.66 -38.91 -15.35
N THR A 80 10.01 -39.47 -14.32
CA THR A 80 8.86 -40.37 -14.51
C THR A 80 7.67 -39.64 -15.13
N GLU A 81 6.77 -40.38 -15.79
CA GLU A 81 5.54 -39.80 -16.34
C GLU A 81 4.66 -39.14 -15.27
N ARG A 82 4.65 -39.70 -14.05
CA ARG A 82 3.94 -39.11 -12.92
C ARG A 82 4.52 -37.74 -12.52
N GLU A 83 5.85 -37.62 -12.51
CA GLU A 83 6.52 -36.34 -12.22
C GLU A 83 6.28 -35.32 -13.31
N LYS A 84 6.28 -35.72 -14.59
CA LYS A 84 5.93 -34.85 -15.72
C LYS A 84 4.51 -34.27 -15.57
N GLN A 85 3.54 -35.14 -15.28
CA GLN A 85 2.15 -34.74 -15.08
C GLN A 85 2.00 -33.78 -13.89
N LEU A 86 2.64 -34.10 -12.75
CA LEU A 86 2.64 -33.23 -11.57
C LEU A 86 3.24 -31.86 -11.91
N MET A 87 4.41 -31.85 -12.53
CA MET A 87 5.12 -30.62 -12.92
C MET A 87 4.25 -29.76 -13.85
N GLN A 88 3.67 -30.35 -14.89
CA GLN A 88 2.93 -29.62 -15.91
C GLN A 88 1.62 -29.03 -15.34
N GLY A 89 0.86 -29.80 -14.57
CA GLY A 89 -0.34 -29.28 -13.90
C GLY A 89 -0.02 -28.16 -12.90
N ASN A 90 1.08 -28.27 -12.14
CA ASN A 90 1.52 -27.19 -11.25
C ASN A 90 2.00 -25.96 -12.02
N ARG A 91 2.71 -26.14 -13.14
CA ARG A 91 3.15 -25.03 -14.00
C ARG A 91 1.96 -24.23 -14.51
N GLU A 92 0.97 -24.90 -15.09
CA GLU A 92 -0.24 -24.26 -15.63
C GLU A 92 -1.01 -23.50 -14.56
N SER A 93 -1.22 -24.14 -13.40
CA SER A 93 -1.90 -23.50 -12.26
C SER A 93 -1.12 -22.31 -11.72
N TYR A 94 0.20 -22.44 -11.54
CA TYR A 94 1.08 -21.38 -11.05
C TYR A 94 1.06 -20.15 -11.98
N ILE A 95 1.19 -20.37 -13.29
CA ILE A 95 1.12 -19.29 -14.29
C ILE A 95 -0.25 -18.60 -14.25
N SER A 96 -1.33 -19.39 -14.25
CA SER A 96 -2.70 -18.86 -14.22
C SER A 96 -2.95 -17.97 -13.00
N GLN A 97 -2.51 -18.40 -11.81
CA GLN A 97 -2.65 -17.63 -10.56
C GLN A 97 -1.87 -16.31 -10.60
N HIS A 98 -0.65 -16.30 -11.14
CA HIS A 98 0.12 -15.05 -11.28
C HIS A 98 -0.51 -14.10 -12.30
N LYS A 99 -1.01 -14.62 -13.43
CA LYS A 99 -1.74 -13.79 -14.40
C LYS A 99 -3.01 -13.18 -13.79
N GLN A 100 -3.76 -13.96 -13.02
CA GLN A 100 -4.92 -13.45 -12.30
C GLN A 100 -4.54 -12.34 -11.33
N PHE A 101 -3.45 -12.51 -10.57
CA PHE A 101 -2.93 -11.48 -9.68
C PHE A 101 -2.58 -10.19 -10.42
N ILE A 102 -1.84 -10.27 -11.53
CA ILE A 102 -1.48 -9.09 -12.35
C ILE A 102 -2.73 -8.36 -12.85
N ASN A 103 -3.75 -9.10 -13.28
CA ASN A 103 -5.00 -8.54 -13.77
C ASN A 103 -5.82 -7.87 -12.66
N MET A 104 -5.70 -8.31 -11.41
CA MET A 104 -6.38 -7.69 -10.27
C MET A 104 -5.69 -6.41 -9.78
N ILE A 105 -4.45 -6.14 -10.20
CA ILE A 105 -3.77 -4.89 -9.89
C ILE A 105 -4.29 -3.81 -10.83
N GLU A 106 -5.29 -3.07 -10.38
CA GLU A 106 -5.89 -1.96 -11.13
C GLU A 106 -5.75 -0.66 -10.31
N PHE A 107 -5.48 0.44 -11.01
CA PHE A 107 -5.45 1.78 -10.45
C PHE A 107 -5.95 2.79 -11.49
N SER A 108 -6.55 3.88 -11.02
CA SER A 108 -7.10 4.95 -11.84
C SER A 108 -5.99 5.78 -12.51
N ASP A 109 -6.28 6.36 -13.68
CA ASP A 109 -5.43 7.37 -14.31
C ASP A 109 -5.47 8.69 -13.52
N GLU A 110 -6.62 8.99 -12.91
CA GLU A 110 -6.77 10.12 -12.01
C GLU A 110 -6.54 9.65 -10.57
N LEU A 111 -5.38 10.00 -10.01
CA LEU A 111 -5.04 9.64 -8.63
C LEU A 111 -5.59 10.66 -7.64
N THR A 112 -6.39 10.18 -6.70
CA THR A 112 -6.74 10.86 -5.43
C THR A 112 -6.07 10.17 -4.23
N CYS A 113 -5.92 10.90 -3.12
CA CYS A 113 -5.33 10.37 -1.88
C CYS A 113 -6.06 9.10 -1.40
N LYS A 114 -7.41 9.13 -1.45
CA LYS A 114 -8.27 8.02 -1.04
C LYS A 114 -8.08 6.77 -1.92
N GLU A 115 -7.96 6.94 -3.24
CA GLU A 115 -7.77 5.82 -4.16
C GLU A 115 -6.41 5.18 -3.98
N VAL A 116 -5.34 5.97 -3.85
CA VAL A 116 -3.97 5.44 -3.64
C VAL A 116 -3.90 4.67 -2.32
N THR A 117 -4.51 5.23 -1.28
CA THR A 117 -4.67 4.58 0.04
C THR A 117 -5.41 3.24 -0.08
N THR A 118 -6.54 3.23 -0.76
CA THR A 118 -7.36 2.03 -0.94
C THR A 118 -6.61 0.97 -1.75
N PHE A 119 -5.91 1.39 -2.81
CA PHE A 119 -5.05 0.54 -3.63
C PHE A 119 -3.97 -0.14 -2.77
N CYS A 120 -3.26 0.64 -1.94
CA CYS A 120 -2.20 0.16 -1.06
C CYS A 120 -2.65 -0.95 -0.10
N ARG A 121 -3.88 -0.84 0.43
CA ARG A 121 -4.51 -1.88 1.28
C ARG A 121 -4.90 -3.11 0.47
N ASN A 122 -5.60 -2.90 -0.65
CA ASN A 122 -6.06 -3.99 -1.52
C ASN A 122 -4.87 -4.81 -2.06
N PHE A 123 -3.76 -4.15 -2.40
CA PHE A 123 -2.56 -4.81 -2.89
C PHE A 123 -1.96 -5.79 -1.86
N GLU A 124 -1.94 -5.44 -0.56
CA GLU A 124 -1.48 -6.36 0.49
C GLU A 124 -2.36 -7.61 0.57
N GLU A 125 -3.67 -7.44 0.48
CA GLU A 125 -4.59 -8.57 0.47
C GLU A 125 -4.36 -9.47 -0.75
N LEU A 126 -4.10 -8.88 -1.92
CA LEU A 126 -3.76 -9.61 -3.13
C LEU A 126 -2.45 -10.39 -2.98
N MET A 127 -1.42 -9.79 -2.37
CA MET A 127 -0.14 -10.47 -2.09
C MET A 127 -0.33 -11.68 -1.16
N VAL A 128 -1.13 -11.54 -0.10
CA VAL A 128 -1.44 -12.64 0.81
C VAL A 128 -2.22 -13.75 0.10
N LYS A 129 -3.19 -13.40 -0.75
CA LYS A 129 -3.96 -14.37 -1.55
C LYS A 129 -3.06 -15.12 -2.54
N LEU A 130 -2.18 -14.40 -3.24
CA LEU A 130 -1.21 -14.98 -4.18
C LEU A 130 -0.27 -15.96 -3.47
N ALA A 131 0.33 -15.55 -2.34
CA ALA A 131 1.25 -16.40 -1.59
C ALA A 131 0.60 -17.73 -1.16
N LYS A 132 -0.67 -17.67 -0.72
CA LYS A 132 -1.42 -18.87 -0.33
C LYS A 132 -1.75 -19.77 -1.52
N SER A 133 -2.19 -19.20 -2.63
CA SER A 133 -2.64 -19.97 -3.80
C SER A 133 -1.48 -20.63 -4.55
N THR A 134 -0.30 -20.00 -4.53
CA THR A 134 0.86 -20.42 -5.33
C THR A 134 1.88 -21.26 -4.57
N ALA A 135 1.79 -21.40 -3.24
CA ALA A 135 2.81 -22.04 -2.41
C ALA A 135 3.27 -23.42 -2.92
N ARG A 136 2.31 -24.29 -3.26
CA ARG A 136 2.63 -25.62 -3.81
C ARG A 136 3.25 -25.53 -5.20
N GLY A 137 2.67 -24.72 -6.08
CA GLY A 137 3.19 -24.51 -7.44
C GLY A 137 4.61 -23.97 -7.39
N HIS A 138 4.91 -23.06 -6.48
CA HIS A 138 6.23 -22.49 -6.28
C HIS A 138 7.29 -23.54 -5.92
N LEU A 139 6.97 -24.46 -5.00
CA LEU A 139 7.88 -25.56 -4.63
C LEU A 139 8.22 -26.43 -5.85
N VAL A 140 7.20 -26.80 -6.63
CA VAL A 140 7.39 -27.62 -7.85
C VAL A 140 8.16 -26.85 -8.93
N MET A 141 7.84 -25.56 -9.15
CA MET A 141 8.57 -24.74 -10.12
C MET A 141 10.02 -24.48 -9.70
N THR A 142 10.31 -24.42 -8.40
CA THR A 142 11.68 -24.29 -7.91
C THR A 142 12.49 -25.57 -8.18
N GLU A 143 11.88 -26.74 -7.99
CA GLU A 143 12.53 -28.03 -8.27
C GLU A 143 12.86 -28.20 -9.76
N PHE A 144 11.91 -27.92 -10.66
CA PHE A 144 12.07 -28.20 -12.09
C PHE A 144 12.57 -27.00 -12.93
N PHE A 145 12.34 -25.77 -12.46
CA PHE A 145 12.61 -24.52 -13.20
C PHE A 145 13.11 -23.39 -12.28
N SER A 146 14.03 -23.71 -11.35
CA SER A 146 14.57 -22.78 -10.34
C SER A 146 14.87 -21.37 -10.87
N ASN A 147 15.55 -21.26 -12.00
CA ASN A 147 15.90 -19.97 -12.61
C ASN A 147 14.65 -19.14 -12.96
N HIS A 148 13.65 -19.75 -13.57
CA HIS A 148 12.42 -19.06 -13.96
C HIS A 148 11.56 -18.72 -12.73
N ALA A 149 11.46 -19.63 -11.77
CA ALA A 149 10.77 -19.38 -10.50
C ALA A 149 11.40 -18.22 -9.72
N MET A 150 12.74 -18.11 -9.74
CA MET A 150 13.46 -17.00 -9.13
C MET A 150 13.15 -15.66 -9.81
N LEU A 151 13.06 -15.62 -11.13
CA LEU A 151 12.72 -14.40 -11.88
C LEU A 151 11.31 -13.91 -11.52
N VAL A 152 10.32 -14.82 -11.57
CA VAL A 152 8.94 -14.52 -11.17
C VAL A 152 8.88 -13.96 -9.75
N ASN A 153 9.55 -14.62 -8.80
CA ASN A 153 9.60 -14.16 -7.41
C ASN A 153 10.28 -12.78 -7.26
N LYS A 154 11.34 -12.53 -8.03
CA LYS A 154 12.03 -11.24 -8.03
C LYS A 154 11.07 -10.13 -8.48
N SER A 155 10.29 -10.35 -9.54
CA SER A 155 9.33 -9.37 -10.01
C SER A 155 8.23 -9.09 -9.00
N ILE A 156 7.67 -10.14 -8.38
CA ILE A 156 6.69 -9.99 -7.28
C ILE A 156 7.28 -9.20 -6.11
N LYS A 157 8.54 -9.46 -5.74
CA LYS A 157 9.23 -8.70 -4.68
C LYS A 157 9.39 -7.23 -5.05
N VAL A 158 9.78 -6.92 -6.29
CA VAL A 158 9.93 -5.54 -6.77
C VAL A 158 8.59 -4.81 -6.74
N MET A 159 7.50 -5.45 -7.19
CA MET A 159 6.15 -4.88 -7.07
C MET A 159 5.79 -4.53 -5.63
N GLY A 160 6.08 -5.44 -4.69
CA GLY A 160 5.89 -5.19 -3.26
C GLY A 160 6.68 -3.98 -2.75
N GLN A 161 7.95 -3.85 -3.16
CA GLN A 161 8.80 -2.72 -2.79
C GLN A 161 8.28 -1.39 -3.36
N ILE A 162 7.79 -1.37 -4.60
CA ILE A 162 7.18 -0.18 -5.20
C ILE A 162 5.96 0.26 -4.39
N VAL A 163 5.06 -0.66 -4.02
CA VAL A 163 3.88 -0.32 -3.22
C VAL A 163 4.26 0.10 -1.80
N SER A 164 5.27 -0.52 -1.19
CA SER A 164 5.84 -0.04 0.08
C SER A 164 6.36 1.39 -0.03
N ARG A 165 7.02 1.74 -1.14
CA ARG A 165 7.50 3.11 -1.35
C ARG A 165 6.36 4.12 -1.47
N VAL A 166 5.25 3.73 -2.12
CA VAL A 166 4.04 4.58 -2.15
C VAL A 166 3.49 4.80 -0.75
N LYS A 167 3.48 3.78 0.11
CA LYS A 167 3.06 3.93 1.52
C LYS A 167 3.96 4.88 2.29
N GLU A 168 5.28 4.72 2.15
CA GLU A 168 6.25 5.63 2.77
C GLU A 168 6.00 7.08 2.35
N LEU A 169 5.71 7.35 1.08
CA LEU A 169 5.38 8.72 0.62
C LEU A 169 4.10 9.27 1.27
N LEU A 170 3.10 8.43 1.49
CA LEU A 170 1.88 8.81 2.21
C LEU A 170 2.15 9.04 3.70
N ASP A 171 2.90 8.14 4.34
CA ASP A 171 3.28 8.22 5.76
C ASP A 171 4.12 9.47 6.03
N ASP A 172 5.15 9.73 5.22
CA ASP A 172 6.05 10.90 5.34
C ASP A 172 5.29 12.23 5.19
N SER A 173 4.13 12.20 4.52
CA SER A 173 3.25 13.37 4.32
C SER A 173 2.10 13.45 5.34
N ASN A 174 2.06 12.57 6.34
CA ASN A 174 0.96 12.42 7.30
C ASN A 174 -0.41 12.19 6.63
N LEU A 175 -0.41 11.47 5.50
CA LEU A 175 -1.62 11.13 4.74
C LEU A 175 -2.05 9.66 4.94
N SER A 176 -1.38 8.92 5.83
CA SER A 176 -1.65 7.50 6.01
C SER A 176 -2.88 7.20 6.87
N VAL A 177 -3.45 6.04 6.57
CA VAL A 177 -4.86 5.64 6.73
C VAL A 177 -5.33 5.41 8.17
N THR A 178 -4.58 5.82 9.19
CA THR A 178 -5.04 5.60 10.57
C THR A 178 -5.96 6.71 11.11
N GLU A 179 -6.03 7.87 10.47
CA GLU A 179 -6.73 9.03 11.05
C GLU A 179 -8.02 9.46 10.32
N LEU A 180 -8.19 9.17 9.03
CA LEU A 180 -9.33 9.70 8.26
C LEU A 180 -10.65 8.91 8.44
N ASP A 181 -10.59 7.60 8.68
CA ASP A 181 -11.78 6.78 8.95
C ASP A 181 -12.32 6.98 10.39
N GLY A 182 -11.47 7.42 11.32
CA GLY A 182 -11.84 7.67 12.71
C GLY A 182 -12.65 8.96 12.89
N VAL A 183 -12.32 9.99 12.12
CA VAL A 183 -13.03 11.29 12.17
C VAL A 183 -14.39 11.21 11.48
N GLN A 184 -14.52 10.48 10.36
CA GLN A 184 -15.80 10.34 9.65
C GLN A 184 -16.83 9.43 10.34
N LYS A 185 -16.41 8.52 11.22
CA LYS A 185 -17.34 7.68 12.02
C LYS A 185 -17.80 8.33 13.33
N ALA A 186 -17.18 9.44 13.73
CA ALA A 186 -17.47 10.15 14.97
C ALA A 186 -18.40 11.37 14.77
N ILE A 187 -18.80 11.67 13.53
CA ILE A 187 -19.78 12.68 13.12
C ILE A 187 -21.05 11.97 12.66
#